data_AF-A0A9J6D5Z5-F1
#
_entry.id   AF-A0A9J6D5Z5-F1
#
_cell.length_a   1.000
_cell.length_b   1.000
_cell.length_c   1.000
_cell.angle_alpha   90.00
_cell.angle_beta   90.00
_cell.angle_gamma   90.00
#
_symmetry.space_group_name_H-M   'P 1'
#
loop_
_entity.id
_entity.type
_entity.pdbx_description
1 polymer ?
#
loop_
_entity_poly.entity_id
_entity_poly.type
_entity_poly.pdbx_seq_one_letter_code
_entity_poly.pdbx_strand_id
1 'polypeptide(L)'
;MIYYSPEPSRQLQIHETVETINQLKTNREFFLSFAKDPQQFISKWLVSQMRDLKTMTDVVGSPEEERRADFYYQRWAQEAVCRYFYGKVQQRRAELEQALGIRNA
;
A
#
# COMPACT_ATOMS: atom_id res chain seq x y z
N MET A 1 2.65 -43.77 41.11
CA MET A 1 2.21 -42.88 40.02
C MET A 1 2.99 -41.59 40.14
N ILE A 2 3.91 -41.35 39.21
CA ILE A 2 4.66 -40.09 39.16
C ILE A 2 3.78 -39.14 38.35
N TYR A 3 3.13 -38.18 39.01
CA TYR A 3 2.37 -37.15 38.31
C TYR A 3 3.37 -36.27 37.56
N TYR A 4 3.47 -36.45 36.25
CA TYR A 4 4.12 -35.47 35.36
C TYR A 4 3.35 -34.15 35.49
N SER A 5 3.96 -33.18 36.17
CA SER A 5 3.50 -31.80 36.23
C SER A 5 3.83 -31.10 34.90
N PRO A 6 2.99 -30.17 34.40
CA PRO A 6 2.99 -29.80 32.99
C PRO A 6 4.15 -28.84 32.67
N GLU A 7 5.22 -29.35 32.05
CA GLU A 7 6.25 -28.53 31.38
C GLU A 7 5.73 -27.58 30.27
N PRO A 8 4.57 -27.81 29.59
CA PRO A 8 4.08 -26.88 28.56
C PRO A 8 3.79 -25.46 29.06
N SER A 9 3.39 -25.29 30.33
CA SER A 9 3.01 -23.97 30.87
C SER A 9 4.21 -23.05 31.07
N ARG A 10 5.37 -23.61 31.47
CA ARG A 10 6.60 -22.83 31.63
C ARG A 10 7.16 -22.36 30.29
N GLN A 11 7.13 -23.23 29.29
CA GLN A 11 7.56 -22.86 27.93
C GLN A 11 6.66 -21.79 27.33
N LEU A 12 5.34 -21.88 27.56
CA LEU A 12 4.39 -20.85 27.15
C LEU A 12 4.69 -19.50 27.85
N GLN A 13 4.91 -19.51 29.16
CA GLN A 13 5.26 -18.29 29.92
C GLN A 13 6.56 -17.66 29.45
N ILE A 14 7.58 -18.47 29.14
CA ILE A 14 8.84 -17.98 28.57
C ILE A 14 8.57 -17.33 27.22
N HIS A 15 7.77 -17.97 26.36
CA HIS A 15 7.43 -17.44 25.05
C HIS A 15 6.67 -16.10 25.14
N GLU A 16 5.65 -16.01 25.97
CA GLU A 16 4.87 -14.79 26.22
C GLU A 16 5.76 -13.65 26.76
N THR A 17 6.70 -14.00 27.66
CA THR A 17 7.66 -13.04 28.21
C THR A 17 8.59 -12.51 27.11
N VAL A 18 9.09 -13.39 26.23
CA VAL A 18 9.94 -13.00 25.09
C VAL A 18 9.19 -12.11 24.11
N GLU A 19 7.93 -12.41 23.81
CA GLU A 19 7.08 -11.55 22.97
C GLU A 19 6.87 -10.17 23.61
N THR A 20 6.60 -10.13 24.91
CA THR A 20 6.46 -8.88 25.66
C THR A 20 7.74 -8.05 25.61
N ILE A 21 8.92 -8.68 25.80
CA ILE A 21 10.21 -8.01 25.69
C ILE A 21 10.42 -7.42 24.29
N ASN A 22 10.09 -8.18 23.23
CA ASN A 22 10.21 -7.70 21.86
C ASN A 22 9.29 -6.51 21.59
N GLN A 23 8.04 -6.55 22.07
CA GLN A 23 7.11 -5.42 21.93
C GLN A 23 7.63 -4.18 22.67
N LEU A 24 8.15 -4.34 23.90
CA LEU A 24 8.73 -3.25 24.66
C LEU A 24 9.97 -2.67 23.99
N LYS A 25 10.81 -3.51 23.38
CA LYS A 25 11.97 -3.08 22.60
C LYS A 25 11.54 -2.22 21.41
N THR A 26 10.57 -2.69 20.62
CA THR A 26 10.02 -1.93 19.48
C THR A 26 9.47 -0.58 19.93
N ASN A 27 8.69 -0.56 21.02
CA ASN A 27 8.13 0.68 21.57
C ASN A 27 9.25 1.65 22.00
N ARG A 28 10.29 1.14 22.67
CA ARG A 28 11.43 1.95 23.09
C ARG A 28 12.17 2.55 21.89
N GLU A 29 12.43 1.75 20.86
CA GLU A 29 13.11 2.20 19.64
C GLU A 29 12.28 3.26 18.89
N PHE A 30 10.96 3.12 18.86
CA PHE A 30 10.04 4.10 18.31
C PHE A 30 10.18 5.46 19.01
N PHE A 31 10.03 5.49 20.33
CA PHE A 31 10.10 6.74 21.09
C PHE A 31 11.50 7.38 21.06
N LEU A 32 12.56 6.58 21.07
CA LEU A 32 13.93 7.10 20.94
C LEU A 32 14.18 7.69 19.55
N SER A 33 13.68 7.06 18.50
CA SER A 33 13.80 7.58 17.13
C SER A 33 13.05 8.90 16.98
N PHE A 34 11.86 9.01 17.57
CA PHE A 34 11.11 10.26 17.64
C PHE A 34 11.87 11.35 18.40
N ALA A 35 12.40 11.04 19.58
CA ALA A 35 13.09 12.01 20.42
C ALA A 35 14.40 12.54 19.79
N LYS A 36 15.05 11.74 18.93
CA LYS A 36 16.31 12.11 18.27
C LYS A 36 16.12 13.16 17.16
N ASP A 37 15.08 13.03 16.35
CA ASP A 37 14.73 13.97 15.28
C ASP A 37 13.22 13.90 15.01
N PRO A 38 12.40 14.66 15.76
CA PRO A 38 10.94 14.53 15.69
C PRO A 38 10.38 14.95 14.33
N GLN A 39 10.99 15.94 13.66
CA GLN A 39 10.50 16.43 12.38
C GLN A 39 10.69 15.37 11.28
N GLN A 40 11.91 14.83 11.15
CA GLN A 40 12.18 13.79 10.16
C GLN A 40 11.43 12.50 10.50
N PHE A 41 11.33 12.16 11.79
CA PHE A 41 10.57 11.01 12.24
C PHE A 41 9.11 11.10 11.82
N ILE A 42 8.42 12.21 12.11
CA ILE A 42 7.01 12.40 11.75
C ILE A 42 6.83 12.28 10.24
N SER A 43 7.70 12.90 9.43
CA SER A 43 7.61 12.80 7.97
C SER A 43 7.73 11.35 7.48
N LYS A 44 8.73 10.60 7.96
CA LYS A 44 8.89 9.17 7.64
C LYS A 44 7.72 8.32 8.15
N TRP A 45 7.22 8.64 9.34
CA TRP A 45 6.10 7.95 9.97
C TRP A 45 4.81 8.11 9.17
N LEU A 46 4.49 9.33 8.74
CA LEU A 46 3.34 9.60 7.88
C LEU A 46 3.41 8.82 6.57
N VAL A 47 4.60 8.77 5.94
CA VAL A 47 4.81 7.96 4.72
C VAL A 47 4.64 6.47 4.98
N SER A 48 5.08 5.96 6.15
CA SER A 48 4.83 4.56 6.55
C SER A 48 3.34 4.28 6.68
N GLN A 49 2.63 5.08 7.49
CA GLN A 49 1.20 4.92 7.72
C GLN A 49 0.38 5.01 6.43
N MET A 50 0.76 5.91 5.51
CA MET A 50 0.12 6.00 4.19
C MET A 50 0.33 4.74 3.35
N ARG A 51 1.53 4.13 3.38
CA ARG A 51 1.81 2.88 2.65
C ARG A 51 1.04 1.70 3.24
N ASP A 52 0.99 1.61 4.56
CA ASP A 52 0.24 0.56 5.26
C ASP A 52 -1.26 0.69 4.95
N LEU A 53 -1.81 1.91 4.99
CA LEU A 53 -3.19 2.17 4.61
C LEU A 53 -3.49 1.77 3.16
N LYS A 54 -2.62 2.13 2.20
CA LYS A 54 -2.79 1.72 0.79
C LYS A 54 -2.79 0.20 0.64
N THR A 55 -1.90 -0.49 1.34
CA THR A 55 -1.83 -1.96 1.35
C THR A 55 -3.10 -2.59 1.90
N MET A 56 -3.71 -2.00 2.94
CA MET A 56 -4.93 -2.52 3.55
C MET A 56 -6.22 -2.22 2.76
N THR A 57 -6.21 -1.19 1.92
CA THR A 57 -7.42 -0.68 1.24
C THR A 57 -7.45 -0.97 -0.25
N ASP A 58 -6.41 -1.64 -0.79
CA ASP A 58 -6.19 -1.84 -2.22
C ASP A 58 -6.32 -0.54 -3.05
N VAL A 59 -6.09 0.61 -2.41
CA VAL A 59 -6.13 1.91 -3.07
C VAL A 59 -4.89 2.03 -3.95
N VAL A 60 -5.10 1.89 -5.25
CA VAL A 60 -4.06 2.06 -6.27
C VAL A 60 -3.90 3.53 -6.61
N GLY A 61 -2.65 3.96 -6.81
CA GLY A 61 -2.32 5.30 -7.23
C GLY A 61 -2.10 6.27 -6.07
N SER A 62 -1.86 7.52 -6.43
CA SER A 62 -1.59 8.58 -5.47
C SER A 62 -2.10 9.88 -6.07
N PRO A 63 -3.33 10.30 -5.72
CA PRO A 63 -3.97 11.46 -6.33
C PRO A 63 -3.10 12.72 -6.27
N GLU A 64 -2.30 12.87 -5.21
CA GLU A 64 -1.40 14.03 -5.06
C GLU A 64 -0.13 13.94 -5.93
N GLU A 65 0.32 12.74 -6.28
CA GLU A 65 1.39 12.57 -7.28
C GLU A 65 0.82 12.82 -8.67
N GLU A 66 -0.35 12.25 -8.99
CA GLU A 66 -1.06 12.44 -10.24
C GLU A 66 -1.42 13.91 -10.51
N ARG A 67 -1.54 14.74 -9.47
CA ARG A 67 -1.76 16.19 -9.60
C ARG A 67 -0.56 16.95 -10.17
N ARG A 68 0.64 16.39 -10.06
CA ARG A 68 1.91 17.05 -10.43
C ARG A 68 2.33 16.68 -11.85
N ALA A 69 2.76 17.66 -12.64
CA ALA A 69 3.17 17.43 -14.04
C ALA A 69 4.30 16.40 -14.16
N ASP A 70 5.22 16.36 -13.20
CA ASP A 70 6.34 15.41 -13.15
C ASP A 70 5.91 13.94 -13.18
N PHE A 71 4.71 13.65 -12.68
CA PHE A 71 4.13 12.31 -12.75
C PHE A 71 3.95 11.84 -14.20
N TYR A 72 3.69 12.77 -15.13
CA TYR A 72 3.45 12.46 -16.53
C TYR A 72 4.71 12.56 -17.41
N TYR A 73 5.87 12.89 -16.85
CA TYR A 73 7.16 12.85 -17.57
C TYR A 73 7.84 11.46 -17.53
N GLN A 74 7.11 10.44 -17.09
CA GLN A 74 7.61 9.08 -16.97
C GLN A 74 7.61 8.36 -18.33
N ARG A 75 8.46 7.34 -18.48
CA ARG A 75 8.62 6.59 -19.75
C ARG A 75 7.32 5.91 -20.21
N TRP A 76 6.44 5.54 -19.28
CA TRP A 76 5.14 4.94 -19.58
C TRP A 76 4.14 5.92 -20.21
N ALA A 77 4.36 7.24 -20.09
CA ALA A 77 3.39 8.24 -20.52
C ALA A 77 3.12 8.18 -22.04
N GLN A 78 4.17 7.98 -22.85
CA GLN A 78 4.03 7.85 -24.30
C GLN A 78 3.13 6.67 -24.68
N GLU A 79 3.38 5.50 -24.09
CA GLU A 79 2.57 4.31 -24.35
C GLU A 79 1.13 4.49 -23.85
N ALA A 80 0.95 5.09 -22.67
CA ALA A 80 -0.37 5.37 -22.10
C ALA A 80 -1.21 6.25 -23.03
N VAL A 81 -0.62 7.29 -23.63
CA VAL A 81 -1.30 8.14 -24.63
C VAL A 81 -1.68 7.34 -25.87
N CYS A 82 -0.78 6.50 -26.39
CA CYS A 82 -1.09 5.65 -27.55
C CYS A 82 -2.27 4.70 -27.28
N ARG A 83 -2.26 4.00 -26.13
CA ARG A 83 -3.33 3.10 -25.71
C ARG A 83 -4.66 3.85 -25.55
N TYR A 84 -4.62 5.01 -24.90
CA TYR A 84 -5.79 5.87 -24.73
C TYR A 84 -6.38 6.30 -26.09
N PHE A 85 -5.54 6.78 -27.00
CA PHE A 85 -5.98 7.23 -28.31
C PHE A 85 -6.62 6.11 -29.13
N TYR A 86 -6.00 4.93 -29.16
CA TYR A 86 -6.57 3.75 -29.80
C TYR A 86 -7.96 3.42 -29.23
N GLY A 87 -8.09 3.35 -27.90
CA GLY A 87 -9.37 3.10 -27.25
C GLY A 87 -10.43 4.16 -27.58
N LYS A 88 -10.05 5.43 -27.60
CA LYS A 88 -10.96 6.52 -27.98
C LYS A 88 -11.42 6.45 -29.43
N VAL A 89 -10.56 6.09 -30.37
CA VAL A 89 -10.95 5.91 -31.77
C VAL A 89 -11.95 4.77 -31.92
N GLN A 90 -11.71 3.63 -31.28
CA GLN A 90 -12.66 2.50 -31.33
C GLN A 90 -14.00 2.86 -30.67
N GLN A 91 -13.98 3.58 -29.55
CA GLN A 91 -15.19 4.09 -28.91
C GLN A 91 -16.02 4.96 -29.87
N ARG A 92 -15.38 5.95 -30.53
CA ARG A 92 -16.06 6.83 -31.49
C ARG A 92 -16.61 6.08 -32.69
N ARG A 93 -15.87 5.09 -33.19
CA ARG A 93 -16.34 4.21 -34.26
C ARG A 93 -17.61 3.46 -33.84
N ALA A 94 -17.61 2.85 -32.66
CA ALA A 94 -18.77 2.11 -32.14
C ALA A 94 -20.00 3.03 -31.95
N GLU A 95 -19.80 4.23 -31.41
CA GLU A 95 -20.86 5.25 -31.26
C GLU A 95 -21.47 5.63 -32.62
N LEU A 96 -20.64 5.79 -33.67
CA LEU A 96 -21.11 6.07 -35.03
C LEU A 96 -21.85 4.89 -35.66
N GLU A 97 -21.33 3.66 -35.55
CA GLU A 97 -22.00 2.45 -36.04
C GLU A 97 -23.38 2.28 -35.39
N GLN A 98 -23.48 2.56 -34.08
CA GLN A 98 -24.74 2.55 -33.33
C GLN A 98 -25.70 3.65 -33.79
N ALA A 99 -25.23 4.88 -33.97
CA ALA A 99 -26.06 6.01 -34.41
C ALA A 99 -26.58 5.85 -35.84
N LEU A 100 -25.79 5.20 -36.71
CA LEU A 100 -26.14 4.91 -38.09
C LEU A 100 -27.01 3.64 -38.24
N GLY A 101 -27.31 2.93 -37.15
CA GLY A 101 -28.12 1.72 -37.17
C GLY A 101 -27.43 0.53 -37.87
N ILE A 102 -26.12 0.60 -38.07
CA ILE A 102 -25.33 -0.45 -38.71
C ILE A 102 -25.08 -1.53 -37.65
N ARG A 103 -26.09 -2.37 -37.40
CA ARG A 103 -25.87 -3.66 -36.76
C ARG A 103 -25.30 -4.57 -37.83
N ASN A 104 -23.98 -4.82 -37.78
CA ASN A 104 -23.39 -5.90 -38.55
C ASN A 104 -24.16 -7.19 -38.20
N ALA A 105 -24.86 -7.74 -39.19
CA ALA A 105 -25.40 -9.09 -39.16
C ALA A 105 -24.26 -10.11 -39.31
#